data_AF-A0A5N0EIG3-F1
#
_entry.id   AF-A0A5N0EIG3-F1
#
_cell.length_a   1.000
_cell.length_b   1.000
_cell.length_c   1.000
_cell.angle_alpha   90.00
_cell.angle_beta   90.00
_cell.angle_gamma   90.00
#
_symmetry.space_group_name_H-M   'P 1'
#
loop_
_entity.id
_entity.type
_entity.pdbx_description
1 polymer ?
#
loop_
_entity_poly.entity_id
_entity_poly.type
_entity_poly.pdbx_seq_one_letter_code
_entity_poly.pdbx_strand_id
1 'polypeptide(L)'
;MNVVQIKASTLAIGLVAVSLTTLGVVHAQEFAPGVNCEGLSCTNDSDEPYVVSGVVNCLTNPANIPAMPGQPPAAPTPYTNPMSVVVNPHSTMALTPLCRGGDSMTGAAITGVAPGSVLPPSGSAG
;
A
#
# COMPACT_ATOMS: atom_id res chain seq x y z
N MET A 1 -53.95 -51.31 15.10
CA MET A 1 -53.28 -50.00 15.24
C MET A 1 -51.79 -50.30 15.17
N ASN A 2 -51.21 -50.20 13.97
CA ASN A 2 -49.87 -50.72 13.69
C ASN A 2 -48.86 -49.57 13.66
N VAL A 3 -47.81 -49.70 14.46
CA VAL A 3 -46.63 -48.85 14.49
C VAL A 3 -45.77 -49.20 13.26
N VAL A 4 -45.49 -48.22 12.39
CA VAL A 4 -44.57 -48.39 11.26
C VAL A 4 -43.22 -47.78 11.63
N GLN A 5 -42.24 -48.67 11.82
CA GLN A 5 -40.81 -48.37 11.94
C GLN A 5 -40.28 -47.76 10.63
N ILE A 6 -39.67 -46.56 10.70
CA ILE A 6 -38.99 -45.94 9.56
C ILE A 6 -37.49 -46.17 9.75
N LYS A 7 -36.96 -47.10 8.93
CA LYS A 7 -35.53 -47.43 8.84
C LYS A 7 -34.70 -46.19 8.49
N ALA A 8 -33.71 -45.89 9.32
CA ALA A 8 -32.66 -44.92 9.04
C ALA A 8 -31.90 -45.29 7.76
N SER A 9 -31.93 -44.41 6.77
CA SER A 9 -31.08 -44.48 5.58
C SER A 9 -30.05 -43.36 5.68
N THR A 10 -28.84 -43.73 6.06
CA THR A 10 -27.67 -42.87 6.21
C THR A 10 -27.26 -42.36 4.82
N LEU A 11 -27.72 -41.17 4.43
CA LEU A 11 -27.22 -40.48 3.25
C LEU A 11 -25.99 -39.67 3.67
N ALA A 12 -24.82 -40.30 3.62
CA ALA A 12 -23.54 -39.63 3.75
C ALA A 12 -23.31 -38.76 2.50
N ILE A 13 -23.77 -37.51 2.55
CA ILE A 13 -23.38 -36.49 1.59
C ILE A 13 -22.00 -36.02 2.02
N GLY A 14 -20.97 -36.53 1.34
CA GLY A 14 -19.61 -36.02 1.46
C GLY A 14 -19.60 -34.54 1.07
N LEU A 15 -19.57 -33.67 2.08
CA LEU A 15 -19.12 -32.29 1.91
C LEU A 15 -17.63 -32.38 1.55
N VAL A 16 -17.34 -32.38 0.26
CA VAL A 16 -16.02 -31.98 -0.23
C VAL A 16 -15.84 -30.56 0.32
N ALA A 17 -14.98 -30.43 1.32
CA ALA A 17 -14.49 -29.14 1.75
C ALA A 17 -13.84 -28.51 0.52
N VAL A 18 -14.57 -27.60 -0.12
CA VAL A 18 -13.96 -26.67 -1.06
C VAL A 18 -12.98 -25.89 -0.22
N SER A 19 -11.72 -26.27 -0.29
CA SER A 19 -10.62 -25.45 0.18
C SER A 19 -10.74 -24.16 -0.61
N LEU A 20 -11.33 -23.13 0.01
CA LEU A 20 -11.21 -21.77 -0.47
C LEU A 20 -9.70 -21.51 -0.48
N THR A 21 -9.11 -21.58 -1.66
CA THR A 21 -7.83 -20.93 -1.91
C THR A 21 -8.09 -19.46 -1.61
N THR A 22 -7.67 -19.02 -0.43
CA THR A 22 -7.51 -17.61 -0.10
C THR A 22 -6.51 -17.06 -1.11
N LEU A 23 -6.99 -16.70 -2.30
CA LEU A 23 -6.37 -15.66 -3.10
C LEU A 23 -6.25 -14.51 -2.11
N GLY A 24 -5.01 -14.20 -1.71
CA GLY A 24 -4.72 -13.18 -0.72
C GLY A 24 -5.47 -11.93 -1.14
N VAL A 25 -6.56 -11.66 -0.43
CA VAL A 25 -7.22 -10.38 -0.50
C VAL A 25 -6.15 -9.46 0.04
N VAL A 26 -5.56 -8.64 -0.84
CA VAL A 26 -4.81 -7.48 -0.40
C VAL A 26 -5.87 -6.62 0.27
N HIS A 27 -6.11 -6.88 1.55
CA HIS A 27 -7.03 -6.09 2.35
C HIS A 27 -6.40 -4.71 2.36
N ALA A 28 -6.94 -3.79 1.55
CA ALA A 28 -7.55 -2.59 2.06
C ALA A 28 -7.12 -2.33 3.52
N GLN A 29 -5.95 -1.72 3.70
CA GLN A 29 -5.43 -1.42 5.03
C GLN A 29 -6.15 -0.14 5.47
N GLU A 30 -7.04 -0.25 6.44
CA GLU A 30 -7.65 0.91 7.06
C GLU A 30 -6.56 1.59 7.91
N PHE A 31 -5.95 2.64 7.36
CA PHE A 31 -4.89 3.38 8.02
C PHE A 31 -5.45 4.42 9.00
N ALA A 32 -6.67 4.90 8.74
CA ALA A 32 -7.42 5.84 9.55
C ALA A 32 -8.92 5.62 9.30
N PRO A 33 -9.83 6.12 10.16
CA PRO A 33 -11.26 5.94 9.99
C PRO A 33 -11.72 6.43 8.61
N GLY A 34 -12.30 5.52 7.82
CA GLY A 34 -12.76 5.82 6.46
C GLY A 34 -11.67 6.04 5.42
N VAL A 35 -10.38 5.85 5.75
CA VAL A 35 -9.28 5.88 4.77
C VAL A 35 -8.76 4.49 4.53
N ASN A 36 -8.99 4.02 3.32
CA ASN A 36 -8.60 2.71 2.88
C ASN A 36 -7.53 2.78 1.78
N CYS A 37 -6.37 2.15 2.00
CA CYS A 37 -5.31 2.14 1.01
C CYS A 37 -5.01 0.73 0.46
N GLU A 38 -4.89 0.64 -0.85
CA GLU A 38 -4.43 -0.54 -1.60
C GLU A 38 -3.16 -0.17 -2.37
N GLY A 39 -2.02 -0.70 -1.93
CA GLY A 39 -0.72 -0.32 -2.47
C GLY A 39 -0.39 1.15 -2.20
N LEU A 40 -0.36 1.97 -3.26
CA LEU A 40 -0.14 3.42 -3.17
C LEU A 40 -1.40 4.24 -3.45
N SER A 41 -2.53 3.59 -3.68
CA SER A 41 -3.81 4.23 -3.93
C SER A 41 -4.63 4.24 -2.65
N CYS A 42 -5.14 5.40 -2.26
CA CYS A 42 -5.95 5.57 -1.06
C CYS A 42 -7.29 6.19 -1.40
N THR A 43 -8.35 5.58 -0.88
CA THR A 43 -9.71 6.10 -0.89
C THR A 43 -10.01 6.69 0.47
N ASN A 44 -10.61 7.88 0.47
CA ASN A 44 -11.14 8.54 1.66
C ASN A 44 -12.66 8.61 1.54
N ASP A 45 -13.36 7.86 2.36
CA ASP A 45 -14.83 7.83 2.50
C ASP A 45 -15.33 8.74 3.65
N SER A 46 -14.42 9.49 4.28
CA SER A 46 -14.73 10.45 5.34
C SER A 46 -15.01 11.85 4.78
N ASP A 47 -15.68 12.69 5.57
CA ASP A 47 -16.00 14.09 5.22
C ASP A 47 -14.84 15.08 5.42
N GLU A 48 -13.74 14.64 6.04
CA GLU A 48 -12.53 15.45 6.25
C GLU A 48 -11.40 14.99 5.31
N PRO A 49 -10.60 15.91 4.73
CA PRO A 49 -9.43 15.52 3.96
C PRO A 49 -8.39 14.82 4.84
N TYR A 50 -7.71 13.84 4.26
CA TYR A 50 -6.57 13.16 4.89
C TYR A 50 -5.31 13.38 4.07
N VAL A 51 -4.17 13.44 4.73
CA VAL A 51 -2.87 13.41 4.08
C VAL A 51 -2.25 12.06 4.30
N VAL A 52 -1.99 11.40 3.17
CA VAL A 52 -1.29 10.13 3.14
C VAL A 52 0.17 10.43 2.88
N SER A 53 1.03 9.93 3.76
CA SER A 53 2.49 10.03 3.65
C SER A 53 3.06 8.65 3.33
N GLY A 54 4.11 8.65 2.52
CA GLY A 54 4.82 7.45 2.13
C GLY A 54 6.28 7.75 1.85
N VAL A 55 6.99 6.69 1.51
CA VAL A 55 8.38 6.75 1.11
C VAL A 55 8.61 5.91 -0.14
N VAL A 56 9.51 6.36 -1.00
CA VAL A 56 10.04 5.59 -2.12
C VAL A 56 11.52 5.32 -1.87
N ASN A 57 11.91 4.07 -1.99
CA ASN A 57 13.29 3.61 -1.94
C ASN A 57 13.86 3.61 -3.34
N CYS A 58 15.02 4.25 -3.48
CA CYS A 58 15.69 4.50 -4.74
C CYS A 58 17.13 4.01 -4.67
N LEU A 59 17.68 3.68 -5.83
CA LEU A 59 19.07 3.34 -6.01
C LEU A 59 19.68 4.28 -7.04
N THR A 60 20.73 4.98 -6.63
CA THR A 60 21.40 5.96 -7.49
C THR A 60 21.97 5.24 -8.70
N ASN A 61 21.66 5.73 -9.90
CA ASN A 61 22.20 5.16 -11.11
C ASN A 61 23.68 5.57 -11.24
N PRO A 62 24.64 4.63 -11.26
CA PRO A 62 26.05 4.97 -11.34
C PRO A 62 26.42 5.71 -12.63
N ALA A 63 25.60 5.61 -13.70
CA ALA A 63 25.78 6.41 -14.91
C ALA A 63 25.57 7.93 -14.69
N ASN A 64 24.86 8.31 -13.63
CA ASN A 64 24.64 9.71 -13.25
C ASN A 64 25.78 10.28 -12.37
N ILE A 65 26.74 9.46 -11.96
CA ILE A 65 27.85 9.88 -11.11
C ILE A 65 29.06 10.18 -12.01
N PRO A 66 29.59 11.43 -12.00
CA PRO A 66 30.75 11.78 -12.83
C PRO A 66 31.92 10.84 -12.56
N ALA A 67 32.44 10.22 -13.63
CA ALA A 67 33.63 9.38 -13.54
C ALA A 67 34.86 10.26 -13.27
N MET A 68 35.60 9.94 -12.21
CA MET A 68 36.88 10.58 -11.91
C MET A 68 38.02 9.70 -12.41
N PRO A 69 38.98 10.22 -13.20
CA PRO A 69 40.12 9.45 -13.66
C PRO A 69 40.92 8.86 -12.49
N GLY A 70 41.23 7.56 -12.57
CA GLY A 70 41.99 6.86 -11.52
C GLY A 70 41.15 6.40 -10.32
N GLN A 71 39.85 6.66 -10.29
CA GLN A 71 38.94 6.18 -9.25
C GLN A 71 38.13 4.99 -9.76
N PRO A 72 37.86 3.96 -8.93
CA PRO A 72 36.95 2.88 -9.31
C PRO A 72 35.55 3.41 -9.65
N PRO A 73 34.76 2.66 -10.44
CA PRO A 73 33.39 3.03 -10.76
C PRO A 73 32.59 3.33 -9.49
N ALA A 74 31.77 4.38 -9.54
CA ALA A 74 30.92 4.74 -8.42
C ALA A 74 29.94 3.60 -8.12
N ALA A 75 29.86 3.21 -6.85
CA ALA A 75 28.90 2.20 -6.43
C ALA A 75 27.48 2.78 -6.40
N PRO A 76 26.45 1.97 -6.69
CA PRO A 76 25.06 2.40 -6.51
C PRO A 76 24.80 2.68 -5.03
N THR A 77 24.29 3.88 -4.71
CA THR A 77 23.96 4.26 -3.33
C THR A 77 22.44 4.22 -3.11
N PRO A 78 21.95 3.48 -2.11
CA PRO A 78 20.53 3.48 -1.76
C PRO A 78 20.15 4.76 -1.04
N TYR A 79 18.96 5.29 -1.31
CA TYR A 79 18.39 6.42 -0.59
C TYR A 79 16.86 6.34 -0.57
N THR A 80 16.22 7.13 0.28
CA THR A 80 14.78 7.17 0.45
C THR A 80 14.26 8.59 0.23
N ASN A 81 13.24 8.75 -0.62
CA ASN A 81 12.55 10.02 -0.82
C ASN A 81 11.17 9.97 -0.15
N PRO A 82 10.79 10.98 0.64
CA PRO A 82 9.43 11.11 1.14
C PRO A 82 8.47 11.51 0.01
N MET A 83 7.22 11.08 0.13
CA MET A 83 6.13 11.49 -0.73
C MET A 83 4.86 11.69 0.10
N SER A 84 3.99 12.60 -0.32
CA SER A 84 2.69 12.79 0.32
C SER A 84 1.65 13.25 -0.68
N VAL A 85 0.39 12.94 -0.40
CA VAL A 85 -0.76 13.40 -1.17
C VAL A 85 -1.93 13.70 -0.24
N VAL A 86 -2.70 14.73 -0.58
CA VAL A 86 -3.97 15.02 0.08
C VAL A 86 -5.07 14.23 -0.61
N VAL A 87 -5.76 13.38 0.14
CA VAL A 87 -6.95 12.66 -0.30
C VAL A 87 -8.17 13.42 0.17
N ASN A 88 -8.85 14.08 -0.77
CA ASN A 88 -10.05 14.84 -0.49
C ASN A 88 -11.19 13.92 0.01
N PRO A 89 -12.19 14.47 0.71
CA PRO A 89 -13.38 13.73 1.10
C PRO A 89 -14.02 13.01 -0.09
N HIS A 90 -14.52 11.80 0.15
CA HIS A 90 -15.23 10.97 -0.83
C HIS A 90 -14.47 10.80 -2.15
N SER A 91 -13.15 10.66 -2.09
CA SER A 91 -12.28 10.62 -3.26
C SER A 91 -11.17 9.58 -3.16
N THR A 92 -10.65 9.17 -4.32
CA THR A 92 -9.49 8.28 -4.43
C THR A 92 -8.33 9.04 -5.05
N MET A 93 -7.17 8.96 -4.41
CA MET A 93 -5.91 9.55 -4.89
C MET A 93 -4.79 8.52 -4.77
N ALA A 94 -3.81 8.61 -5.66
CA ALA A 94 -2.63 7.76 -5.63
C ALA A 94 -1.37 8.58 -5.31
N LEU A 95 -0.49 8.01 -4.48
CA LEU A 95 0.85 8.53 -4.30
C LEU A 95 1.65 8.22 -5.56
N THR A 96 2.35 9.22 -6.08
CA THR A 96 3.22 9.05 -7.26
C THR A 96 4.67 8.91 -6.78
N PRO A 97 5.22 7.68 -6.73
CA PRO A 97 6.58 7.48 -6.28
C PRO A 97 7.56 7.97 -7.36
N LEU A 98 8.51 8.81 -6.96
CA LEU A 98 9.50 9.39 -7.87
C LEU A 98 10.91 9.34 -7.26
N CYS A 99 11.84 8.76 -8.00
CA CYS A 99 13.27 8.87 -7.73
C CYS A 99 13.86 10.07 -8.49
N ARG A 100 15.02 10.55 -8.04
CA ARG A 100 15.74 11.61 -8.75
C ARG A 100 16.17 11.13 -10.13
N GLY A 101 16.19 12.04 -11.11
CA GLY A 101 16.32 11.76 -12.54
C GLY A 101 17.22 10.57 -12.91
N GLY A 102 16.61 9.52 -13.48
CA GLY A 102 17.29 8.34 -14.01
C GLY A 102 17.68 7.28 -12.98
N ASP A 103 17.38 7.49 -11.70
CA ASP A 103 17.60 6.52 -10.63
C ASP A 103 16.53 5.42 -10.63
N SER A 104 16.90 4.23 -10.17
CA SER A 104 16.02 3.07 -10.16
C SER A 104 15.22 3.00 -8.87
N MET A 105 13.92 2.76 -9.00
CA MET A 105 13.06 2.49 -7.85
C MET A 105 13.22 1.05 -7.39
N THR A 106 13.44 0.84 -6.09
CA THR A 106 13.57 -0.49 -5.48
C THR A 106 12.34 -0.86 -4.64
N GLY A 107 11.54 0.12 -4.23
CA GLY A 107 10.25 -0.12 -3.58
C GLY A 107 9.57 1.18 -3.18
N ALA A 108 8.30 1.09 -2.82
CA ALA A 108 7.53 2.21 -2.28
C ALA A 108 6.51 1.69 -1.27
N ALA A 109 6.25 2.49 -0.23
CA ALA A 109 5.30 2.12 0.81
C ALA A 109 4.63 3.37 1.41
N ILE A 110 3.38 3.23 1.82
CA ILE A 110 2.70 4.19 2.68
C ILE A 110 3.25 4.01 4.10
N THR A 111 3.56 5.12 4.75
CA THR A 111 4.13 5.14 6.11
C THR A 111 3.20 5.76 7.13
N GLY A 112 2.19 6.53 6.69
CA GLY A 112 1.22 7.10 7.60
C GLY A 112 0.06 7.80 6.90
N VAL A 113 -1.02 7.99 7.66
CA VAL A 113 -2.20 8.72 7.26
C VAL A 113 -2.60 9.60 8.44
N ALA A 114 -2.83 10.89 8.18
CA ALA A 114 -3.21 11.85 9.20
C ALA A 114 -4.31 12.79 8.69
N PRO A 115 -5.27 13.20 9.52
CA PRO A 115 -6.26 14.18 9.11
C PRO A 115 -5.59 15.51 8.71
N GLY A 116 -6.10 16.17 7.67
CA GLY A 116 -5.51 17.42 7.15
C GLY A 116 -5.50 18.54 8.19
N SER A 117 -6.38 18.46 9.19
CA SER A 117 -6.51 19.39 10.31
C SER A 117 -5.45 19.21 11.41
N VAL A 118 -4.72 18.08 11.44
CA VAL A 118 -3.65 17.82 12.44
C VAL A 118 -2.22 18.00 11.91
N LEU A 119 -2.06 18.37 10.63
CA LEU A 119 -0.74 18.69 10.13
C LEU A 119 -0.34 20.10 10.57
N PRO A 120 0.87 20.30 11.12
CA PRO A 120 1.41 21.64 11.19
C PRO A 120 1.37 22.24 9.77
N PRO A 121 1.10 23.55 9.60
CA PRO A 121 1.23 24.18 8.30
C PRO A 121 2.59 23.78 7.76
N SER A 122 2.63 23.26 6.53
CA SER A 122 3.86 22.86 5.85
C SER A 122 4.86 24.01 5.95
N GLY A 123 5.70 23.93 6.97
CA GLY A 123 6.71 24.92 7.29
C GLY A 123 7.83 24.74 6.31
N SER A 124 7.65 25.27 5.10
CA SER A 124 8.76 25.77 4.32
C SER A 124 9.34 26.98 5.06
N ALA A 125 10.15 26.73 6.09
CA ALA A 125 11.29 27.59 6.40
C ALA A 125 12.45 26.98 5.59
N GLY A 126 12.97 27.64 4.57
CA GLY A 126 13.66 28.92 4.64
C GLY A 126 15.13 28.62 4.39
#